data_AF-A0A6G1B634-F1
#
_entry.id   AF-A0A6G1B634-F1
#
_cell.length_a   1.000
_cell.length_b   1.000
_cell.length_c   1.000
_cell.angle_alpha   90.00
_cell.angle_beta   90.00
_cell.angle_gamma   90.00
#
_symmetry.space_group_name_H-M   'P 1'
#
loop_
_entity.id
_entity.type
_entity.pdbx_description
1 polymer ?
#
loop_
_entity_poly.entity_id
_entity_poly.type
_entity_poly.pdbx_seq_one_letter_code
_entity_poly.pdbx_strand_id
1 'polypeptide(L)'
;TDLYWFTLYQFFLAFALPFVVITAAYVRILQRMMSSVAPASQRSIRLRTKRVTRTAIAICLVFFVCWAPYYVLQLTQLYISRPTLTFVYLYNAAISLGYANSCLNPFVYIVLCETFRKRLVLSVK
;
A
#
# COMPACT_ATOMS: atom_id res chain seq x y z
N THR A 1 -6.45 -26.91 -12.08
CA THR A 1 -6.04 -25.85 -13.03
C THR A 1 -6.70 -24.52 -12.70
N ASP A 2 -7.94 -24.51 -12.20
CA ASP A 2 -8.71 -23.30 -11.87
C ASP A 2 -8.12 -22.48 -10.71
N LEU A 3 -7.61 -23.16 -9.68
CA LEU A 3 -6.97 -22.50 -8.53
C LEU A 3 -5.74 -21.68 -8.93
N TYR A 4 -4.95 -22.19 -9.88
CA TYR A 4 -3.75 -21.50 -10.39
C TYR A 4 -4.11 -20.19 -11.11
N TRP A 5 -5.09 -20.25 -12.02
CA TRP A 5 -5.58 -19.07 -12.72
C TRP A 5 -6.19 -18.06 -11.75
N PHE A 6 -6.99 -18.52 -10.78
CA PHE A 6 -7.56 -17.65 -9.75
C PHE A 6 -6.48 -16.93 -8.94
N THR A 7 -5.45 -17.63 -8.45
CA THR A 7 -4.33 -17.03 -7.71
C THR A 7 -3.57 -16.01 -8.56
N LEU A 8 -3.34 -16.29 -9.84
CA LEU A 8 -2.71 -15.34 -10.76
C LEU A 8 -3.57 -14.10 -11.00
N TYR A 9 -4.85 -14.27 -11.31
CA TYR A 9 -5.76 -13.15 -11.50
C TYR A 9 -5.82 -12.27 -10.25
N GLN A 10 -5.92 -12.88 -9.07
CA GLN A 10 -5.93 -12.15 -7.81
C GLN A 10 -4.62 -11.39 -7.60
N PHE A 11 -3.46 -11.99 -7.88
CA PHE A 11 -2.17 -11.29 -7.80
C PHE A 11 -2.08 -10.11 -8.78
N PHE A 12 -2.44 -10.30 -10.05
CA PHE A 12 -2.32 -9.21 -11.03
C PHE A 12 -3.29 -8.05 -10.76
N LEU A 13 -4.55 -8.37 -10.45
CA LEU A 13 -5.58 -7.36 -10.24
C LEU A 13 -5.44 -6.68 -8.87
N ALA A 14 -5.18 -7.43 -7.81
CA ALA A 14 -5.13 -6.88 -6.46
C ALA A 14 -3.73 -6.39 -6.04
N PHE A 15 -2.65 -6.86 -6.68
CA PHE A 15 -1.28 -6.51 -6.32
C PHE A 15 -0.55 -5.76 -7.43
N ALA A 16 -0.36 -6.37 -8.61
CA ALA A 16 0.52 -5.82 -9.64
C ALA A 16 -0.01 -4.52 -10.28
N LEU A 17 -1.27 -4.50 -10.69
CA LEU A 17 -1.90 -3.33 -11.32
C LEU A 17 -1.88 -2.10 -10.41
N PRO A 18 -2.35 -2.15 -9.15
CA PRO A 18 -2.27 -0.99 -8.27
C PRO A 18 -0.81 -0.56 -8.04
N PHE A 19 0.13 -1.50 -7.90
CA PHE A 19 1.56 -1.17 -7.70
C PHE A 19 2.14 -0.37 -8.87
N VAL A 20 1.84 -0.75 -10.11
CA VAL A 20 2.27 -0.04 -11.32
C VAL A 20 1.68 1.37 -11.36
N VAL A 21 0.37 1.50 -11.11
CA VAL A 21 -0.32 2.82 -11.11
C VAL A 21 0.30 3.76 -10.08
N ILE A 22 0.59 3.27 -8.88
CA ILE A 22 1.18 4.03 -7.78
C ILE A 22 2.60 4.48 -8.11
N THR A 23 3.41 3.55 -8.62
CA THR A 23 4.80 3.83 -9.02
C THR A 23 4.83 4.89 -10.12
N ALA A 24 3.99 4.74 -11.14
CA ALA A 24 3.85 5.72 -12.21
C ALA A 24 3.41 7.09 -11.67
N ALA A 25 2.42 7.13 -10.78
CA ALA A 25 1.96 8.37 -10.16
C ALA A 25 3.06 9.07 -9.35
N TYR A 26 3.87 8.32 -8.59
CA TYR A 26 4.98 8.87 -7.82
C TYR A 26 6.09 9.45 -8.70
N VAL A 27 6.47 8.72 -9.75
CA VAL A 27 7.44 9.19 -10.75
C VAL A 27 6.95 10.48 -11.40
N ARG A 28 5.67 10.54 -11.80
CA ARG A 28 5.06 11.76 -12.36
C ARG A 28 5.09 12.93 -11.37
N ILE A 29 4.84 12.68 -10.08
CA ILE A 29 4.90 13.71 -9.02
C ILE A 29 6.33 14.23 -8.82
N LEU A 30 7.33 13.34 -8.80
CA LEU A 30 8.74 13.72 -8.67
C LEU A 30 9.22 14.52 -9.87
N GLN A 31 8.93 14.05 -11.08
CA GLN A 31 9.22 14.76 -12.32
C GLN A 31 8.60 16.17 -12.29
N ARG A 32 7.31 16.28 -11.94
CA ARG A 32 6.63 17.57 -11.86
C ARG A 32 7.24 18.51 -10.80
N MET A 33 7.83 17.97 -9.72
CA MET A 33 8.52 18.74 -8.69
C MET A 33 9.86 19.30 -9.19
N MET A 34 10.59 18.51 -9.97
CA MET A 34 11.86 18.93 -10.57
C MET A 34 11.64 19.94 -11.71
N SER A 35 10.54 19.83 -12.46
CA SER A 35 10.31 20.63 -13.66
C SER A 35 9.46 21.89 -13.47
N SER A 36 8.88 22.15 -12.29
CA SER A 36 7.92 23.25 -12.12
C SER A 36 8.41 24.36 -11.18
N VAL A 37 8.77 25.51 -11.74
CA VAL A 37 8.67 26.82 -11.06
C VAL A 37 7.20 27.25 -11.12
N ALA A 38 6.42 26.99 -10.08
CA ALA A 38 4.98 27.25 -10.09
C ALA A 38 4.65 28.66 -9.56
N PRO A 39 3.73 29.41 -10.20
CA PRO A 39 3.26 30.69 -9.68
C PRO A 39 2.58 30.52 -8.31
N ALA A 40 2.79 31.49 -7.42
CA ALA A 40 2.43 31.40 -6.00
C ALA A 40 0.93 31.12 -5.75
N SER A 41 0.04 31.55 -6.65
CA SER A 41 -1.43 31.45 -6.51
C SER A 41 -1.97 30.01 -6.54
N GLN A 42 -1.31 29.08 -7.23
CA GLN A 42 -1.74 27.67 -7.29
C GLN A 42 -0.94 26.73 -6.38
N ARG A 43 0.03 27.27 -5.64
CA ARG A 43 0.95 26.48 -4.81
C ARG A 43 0.22 25.72 -3.71
N SER A 44 -0.78 26.31 -3.05
CA SER A 44 -1.51 25.70 -1.93
C SER A 44 -2.38 24.51 -2.36
N ILE A 45 -3.15 24.65 -3.46
CA ILE A 45 -4.00 23.59 -4.01
C ILE A 45 -3.13 22.42 -4.47
N ARG A 46 -2.03 22.70 -5.18
CA ARG A 46 -1.09 21.67 -5.67
C ARG A 46 -0.40 20.92 -4.54
N LEU A 47 -0.04 21.60 -3.46
CA LEU A 47 0.51 20.98 -2.25
C LEU A 47 -0.51 20.08 -1.55
N ARG A 48 -1.78 20.50 -1.46
CA ARG A 48 -2.86 19.69 -0.87
C ARG A 48 -3.10 18.41 -1.67
N THR A 49 -3.26 18.50 -2.99
CA THR A 49 -3.45 17.32 -3.85
C THR A 49 -2.24 16.38 -3.77
N LYS A 50 -1.02 16.91 -3.81
CA LYS A 50 0.21 16.11 -3.66
C LYS A 50 0.28 15.39 -2.31
N ARG A 51 -0.16 16.04 -1.23
CA ARG A 51 -0.23 15.43 0.11
C ARG A 51 -1.20 14.25 0.12
N VAL A 52 -2.40 14.42 -0.44
CA VAL A 52 -3.40 13.35 -0.56
C VAL A 52 -2.84 12.18 -1.38
N THR A 53 -2.18 12.44 -2.51
CA THR A 53 -1.58 11.37 -3.32
C THR A 53 -0.43 10.67 -2.61
N ARG A 54 0.45 11.40 -1.90
CA ARG A 54 1.51 10.79 -1.08
C ARG A 54 0.93 9.92 0.04
N THR A 55 -0.19 10.33 0.64
CA THR A 55 -0.91 9.52 1.62
C THR A 55 -1.47 8.25 1.02
N ALA A 56 -2.15 8.35 -0.13
CA ALA A 56 -2.64 7.18 -0.84
C ALA A 56 -1.49 6.20 -1.18
N ILE A 57 -0.36 6.71 -1.68
CA ILE A 57 0.84 5.91 -1.98
C ILE A 57 1.34 5.16 -0.74
N ALA A 58 1.46 5.84 0.41
CA ALA A 58 1.94 5.20 1.63
C ALA A 58 0.99 4.10 2.12
N ILE A 59 -0.33 4.33 2.07
CA ILE A 59 -1.33 3.30 2.41
C ILE A 59 -1.13 2.08 1.52
N CYS A 60 -0.96 2.30 0.21
CA CYS A 60 -0.77 1.20 -0.71
C CYS A 60 0.57 0.49 -0.53
N LEU A 61 1.67 1.19 -0.22
CA LEU A 61 2.95 0.55 0.11
C LEU A 61 2.83 -0.35 1.34
N VAL A 62 2.14 0.11 2.38
CA VAL A 62 1.87 -0.70 3.59
C VAL A 62 1.01 -1.91 3.22
N PHE A 63 -0.03 -1.72 2.41
CA PHE A 63 -0.84 -2.81 1.86
C PHE A 63 0.04 -3.86 1.16
N PHE A 64 0.94 -3.42 0.27
CA PHE A 64 1.81 -4.35 -0.45
C PHE A 64 2.78 -5.08 0.47
N VAL A 65 3.42 -4.38 1.42
CA VAL A 65 4.36 -5.03 2.34
C VAL A 65 3.65 -6.05 3.23
N CYS A 66 2.43 -5.77 3.68
CA CYS A 66 1.63 -6.68 4.49
C CYS A 66 1.12 -7.90 3.70
N TRP A 67 0.74 -7.71 2.43
CA TRP A 67 0.17 -8.77 1.60
C TRP A 67 1.19 -9.54 0.75
N ALA A 68 2.36 -8.98 0.48
CA ALA A 68 3.43 -9.61 -0.29
C ALA A 68 3.83 -11.00 0.25
N PRO A 69 4.11 -11.20 1.55
CA PRO A 69 4.49 -12.51 2.05
C PRO A 69 3.37 -13.54 1.85
N TYR A 70 2.11 -13.14 1.95
CA TYR A 70 0.98 -14.02 1.67
C TYR A 70 0.94 -14.46 0.21
N TYR A 71 1.00 -13.52 -0.74
CA TYR A 71 0.98 -13.85 -2.17
C TYR A 71 2.19 -14.67 -2.62
N VAL A 72 3.38 -14.37 -2.08
CA VAL A 72 4.59 -15.17 -2.35
C VAL A 72 4.41 -16.60 -1.84
N LEU A 73 3.94 -16.78 -0.60
CA LEU A 73 3.71 -18.11 -0.05
C LEU A 73 2.62 -18.86 -0.82
N GLN A 74 1.55 -18.19 -1.23
CA GLN A 74 0.48 -18.77 -2.03
C GLN A 74 1.00 -19.26 -3.41
N LEU A 75 1.91 -18.50 -4.04
CA LEU A 75 2.58 -18.94 -5.27
C LEU A 75 3.50 -20.13 -5.03
N THR A 76 4.27 -20.14 -3.93
CA THR A 76 5.15 -21.29 -3.60
C THR A 76 4.36 -22.55 -3.26
N GLN A 77 3.17 -22.43 -2.65
CA GLN A 77 2.29 -23.56 -2.35
C GLN A 77 1.87 -24.32 -3.61
N LEU A 78 1.72 -23.64 -4.76
CA LEU A 78 1.38 -24.28 -6.03
C LEU A 78 2.47 -25.24 -6.54
N TYR A 79 3.72 -25.07 -6.08
CA TYR A 79 4.86 -25.91 -6.47
C TYR A 79 5.26 -26.95 -5.40
N ILE A 80 4.76 -26.81 -4.17
CA ILE A 80 5.10 -27.70 -3.05
C ILE A 80 4.00 -28.76 -2.87
N SER A 81 4.31 -30.02 -3.18
CA SER A 81 3.35 -31.13 -3.01
C SER A 81 3.18 -31.57 -1.55
N ARG A 82 4.12 -31.26 -0.64
CA ARG A 82 4.06 -31.61 0.78
C ARG A 82 4.54 -30.44 1.66
N PRO A 83 3.64 -29.60 2.18
CA PRO A 83 4.02 -28.48 3.04
C PRO A 83 4.56 -28.99 4.39
N THR A 84 5.69 -28.44 4.82
CA THR A 84 6.27 -28.69 6.15
C THR A 84 5.50 -27.91 7.23
N LEU A 85 5.58 -28.33 8.50
CA LEU A 85 4.99 -27.57 9.62
C LEU A 85 5.42 -26.10 9.64
N THR A 86 6.70 -25.83 9.39
CA THR A 86 7.24 -24.46 9.29
C THR A 86 6.54 -23.63 8.21
N PHE A 87 6.22 -24.24 7.06
CA PHE A 87 5.50 -23.56 5.98
C PHE A 87 4.08 -23.17 6.41
N VAL A 88 3.39 -24.06 7.13
CA VAL A 88 2.04 -23.79 7.66
C VAL A 88 2.07 -22.64 8.67
N TYR A 89 3.06 -22.59 9.57
CA TYR A 89 3.23 -21.47 10.50
C TYR A 89 3.54 -20.16 9.77
N LEU A 90 4.43 -20.19 8.77
CA LEU A 90 4.76 -19.01 7.96
C LEU A 90 3.54 -18.49 7.18
N TYR A 91 2.75 -19.39 6.61
CA TYR A 91 1.52 -19.06 5.90
C TYR A 91 0.49 -18.40 6.81
N ASN A 92 0.29 -18.95 8.02
CA ASN A 92 -0.60 -18.35 9.03
C ASN A 92 -0.08 -17.01 9.55
N ALA A 93 1.24 -16.84 9.69
CA ALA A 93 1.82 -15.55 10.04
C ALA A 93 1.62 -14.51 8.93
N ALA A 94 1.81 -14.92 7.67
CA ALA A 94 1.64 -14.05 6.51
C ALA A 94 0.18 -13.61 6.30
N ILE A 95 -0.78 -14.52 6.46
CA ILE A 95 -2.20 -14.16 6.38
C ILE A 95 -2.61 -13.23 7.54
N SER A 96 -2.10 -13.48 8.74
CA SER A 96 -2.29 -12.60 9.91
C SER A 96 -1.72 -11.20 9.66
N LEU A 97 -0.55 -11.10 9.01
CA LEU A 97 0.04 -9.83 8.62
C LEU A 97 -0.79 -9.10 7.56
N GLY A 98 -1.35 -9.85 6.59
CA GLY A 98 -2.30 -9.32 5.61
C GLY A 98 -3.57 -8.76 6.27
N TYR A 99 -4.10 -9.43 7.29
CA TYR A 99 -5.24 -8.91 8.06
C TYR A 99 -4.87 -7.71 8.94
N ALA A 100 -3.65 -7.68 9.49
CA ALA A 100 -3.15 -6.53 10.24
C ALA A 100 -3.11 -5.23 9.39
N ASN A 101 -3.10 -5.34 8.05
CA ASN A 101 -3.25 -4.19 7.16
C ASN A 101 -4.53 -3.38 7.45
N SER A 102 -5.63 -4.03 7.83
CA SER A 102 -6.86 -3.34 8.23
C SER A 102 -6.68 -2.49 9.48
N CYS A 103 -5.84 -2.93 10.43
CA CYS A 103 -5.48 -2.19 11.64
C CYS A 103 -4.46 -1.08 11.36
N LEU A 104 -3.66 -1.22 10.31
CA LEU A 104 -2.65 -0.22 9.91
C LEU A 104 -3.26 0.96 9.14
N ASN A 105 -4.44 0.79 8.54
CA ASN A 105 -5.17 1.87 7.87
C ASN A 105 -5.28 3.14 8.77
N PRO A 106 -5.85 3.08 10.00
CA PRO A 106 -5.87 4.21 10.95
C PRO A 106 -4.49 4.81 11.23
N PHE A 107 -3.47 3.98 11.40
CA PHE A 107 -2.11 4.42 11.69
C PHE A 107 -1.51 5.22 10.53
N VAL A 108 -1.73 4.77 9.29
CA VAL A 108 -1.28 5.50 8.10
C VAL A 108 -2.04 6.82 7.95
N TYR A 109 -3.34 6.85 8.23
CA TYR A 109 -4.10 8.12 8.26
C TYR A 109 -3.60 9.08 9.35
N ILE A 110 -3.29 8.59 10.55
CA ILE A 110 -2.79 9.41 11.67
C ILE A 110 -1.38 9.95 11.40
N VAL A 111 -0.50 9.14 10.81
CA VAL A 111 0.91 9.50 10.58
C VAL A 111 1.07 10.44 9.37
N LEU A 112 0.28 10.26 8.30
CA LEU A 112 0.44 11.07 7.07
C LEU A 112 -0.48 12.31 6.97
N CYS A 113 -1.61 12.32 7.68
CA CYS A 113 -2.42 13.52 7.79
C CYS A 113 -1.97 14.35 9.01
N GLU A 114 -0.96 15.23 8.85
CA GLU A 114 -0.70 16.27 9.88
C GLU A 114 -1.97 17.10 10.15
N THR A 115 -2.92 17.14 9.21
CA THR A 115 -4.23 17.77 9.37
C THR A 115 -5.07 17.11 10.47
N PHE A 116 -4.94 15.79 10.70
CA PHE A 116 -5.62 15.09 11.80
C PHE A 116 -4.88 15.26 13.12
N ARG A 117 -3.53 15.25 13.11
CA ARG A 117 -2.71 15.61 14.28
C ARG A 117 -3.09 17.00 14.81
N LYS A 118 -3.30 17.98 13.93
CA LYS A 118 -3.76 19.32 14.33
C LYS A 118 -5.17 19.34 14.91
N ARG A 119 -6.12 18.54 14.40
CA ARG A 119 -7.47 18.46 14.97
C ARG A 119 -7.53 17.69 16.29
N LEU A 120 -6.77 16.59 16.42
CA LEU A 120 -6.70 15.82 17.66
C LEU A 120 -6.02 16.62 18.78
N VAL A 121 -4.96 17.37 18.48
CA VAL A 121 -4.32 18.26 19.47
C VAL A 121 -5.21 19.46 19.83
N LEU A 122 -6.10 19.90 18.93
CA LEU A 122 -7.06 20.98 19.20
C LEU A 122 -8.32 20.52 19.96
N SER A 123 -8.72 19.25 19.87
CA SER A 123 -9.85 18.69 20.66
C SER A 123 -9.46 18.24 22.07
N VAL A 124 -8.17 18.29 22.42
CA VAL A 124 -7.66 18.04 23.78
C VAL A 124 -7.37 19.37 24.52
N LYS A 125 -7.64 20.51 23.87
CA LYS A 125 -7.74 21.83 24.51
C LYS A 125 -9.21 22.20 24.71
#